data_AF-A0A518BYN9-F1
#
_entry.id   AF-A0A518BYN9-F1
#
_cell.length_a   1.000
_cell.length_b   1.000
_cell.length_c   1.000
_cell.angle_alpha   90.00
_cell.angle_beta   90.00
_cell.angle_gamma   90.00
#
_symmetry.space_group_name_H-M   'P 1'
#
loop_
_entity.id
_entity.type
_entity.pdbx_description
1 polymer ?
#
loop_
_entity_poly.entity_id
_entity_poly.type
_entity_poly.pdbx_seq_one_letter_code
_entity_poly.pdbx_strand_id
1 'polypeptide(L)'
;MKTTHTVIAVLLLLASLATAQVRPNVDGNTLPDTTPDAMPEAHAEHGHALDDWLDIRQQPRTTEKRAAFADALKLEGFRRLAVYDGGRVKILDTLAREQIQRIFGKARFKHPETGYEDPVFTYLDLLFMPDSYSDLPLVHVEVLPLRRQLVAHLEPDEQEDWLKRARLSPNLLASPPAMAVLSGRGSDLRLQKGLSQVWDASSALNEISDRLLLVSPLPADNKWHAPLDELDAHFHGQPLATGDVSRRALNVAGLWRQLGDNWRLGDTNAVNEIIATLTHRLPLIRPETYPPQWKLDVEHIYNATARFTIGYLGYLFGGVLLLLAFATGRPWLIRTGAVLGIAGFIIHTLGILARIALTNRWPIHNQFESFIAVTWFAVLVGLVLMWYHRAWLYGAAASALGAASLMVANTFDIPSADPGKVAGILATSRILYIHVNIVLISYGLIALGFFVSLFYLATHYLRGQTSLRVAAAGVGAIDENDTPAKGRQGLLRDLDQAQLLVLQLAFWLLGVGILLGAYWADHAWGRWWAWDPKETWALITWIIYLIAIHARFGVKDRGLVTAWLSVVGFVVMLWCYWGVNMLLAGLHSYA
;
A
#
# COMPACT_ATOMS: atom_id res chain seq x y z
N MET A 1 -5.56 10.20 37.31
CA MET A 1 -5.86 11.54 36.73
C MET A 1 -4.62 12.21 36.14
N LYS A 2 -3.48 12.35 36.85
CA LYS A 2 -2.25 12.94 36.27
C LYS A 2 -1.70 12.20 35.03
N THR A 3 -1.84 10.87 34.97
CA THR A 3 -1.35 10.00 33.88
C THR A 3 -2.08 10.17 32.55
N THR A 4 -3.41 10.34 32.60
CA THR A 4 -4.24 10.52 31.40
C THR A 4 -3.93 11.85 30.70
N HIS A 5 -3.64 12.90 31.47
CA HIS A 5 -3.33 14.22 30.93
C HIS A 5 -1.99 14.27 30.19
N THR A 6 -0.95 13.56 30.65
CA THR A 6 0.35 13.52 29.97
C THR A 6 0.28 12.77 28.64
N VAL A 7 -0.42 11.63 28.59
CA VAL A 7 -0.58 10.87 27.34
C VAL A 7 -1.46 11.64 26.34
N ILE A 8 -2.55 12.25 26.81
CA ILE A 8 -3.39 13.12 25.97
C ILE A 8 -2.58 14.31 25.42
N ALA A 9 -1.74 14.95 26.25
CA ALA A 9 -0.90 16.05 25.81
C ALA A 9 0.10 15.64 24.71
N VAL A 10 0.73 14.46 24.83
CA VAL A 10 1.63 13.92 23.80
C VAL A 10 0.87 13.58 22.51
N LEU A 11 -0.32 12.99 22.61
CA LEU A 11 -1.16 12.67 21.45
C LEU A 11 -1.69 13.94 20.74
N LEU A 12 -2.04 14.98 21.50
CA LEU A 12 -2.42 16.29 20.94
C LEU A 12 -1.24 17.00 20.29
N LEU A 13 -0.03 16.86 20.83
CA LEU A 13 1.20 17.40 20.24
C LEU A 13 1.56 16.69 18.91
N LEU A 14 1.34 15.37 18.84
CA LEU A 14 1.54 14.61 17.60
C LEU A 14 0.48 14.97 16.54
N ALA A 15 -0.77 15.20 16.97
CA ALA A 15 -1.82 15.71 16.09
C ALA A 15 -1.52 17.14 15.58
N SER A 16 -0.93 18.01 16.41
CA SER A 16 -0.56 19.37 15.99
C SER A 16 0.64 19.39 15.02
N LEU A 17 1.62 18.50 15.19
CA LEU A 17 2.72 18.32 14.22
C LEU A 17 2.20 17.87 12.84
N ALA A 18 1.12 17.09 12.80
CA ALA A 18 0.46 16.71 11.55
C ALA A 18 -0.28 17.89 10.88
N THR A 19 -0.77 18.88 11.66
CA THR A 19 -1.43 20.08 11.12
C THR A 19 -0.46 21.08 10.48
N ALA A 20 0.83 21.06 10.85
CA ALA A 20 1.84 21.96 10.30
C ALA A 20 2.20 21.64 8.83
N GLN A 21 1.83 20.46 8.32
CA GLN A 21 2.05 20.05 6.92
C GLN A 21 0.86 20.32 6.01
N VAL A 22 -0.22 20.93 6.52
CA VAL A 22 -1.31 21.39 5.66
C VAL A 22 -0.78 22.56 4.84
N ARG A 23 -0.78 22.40 3.52
CA ARG A 23 -0.36 23.46 2.59
C ARG A 23 -1.11 24.77 2.93
N PRO A 24 -0.43 25.93 3.02
CA PRO A 24 -1.14 27.18 2.84
C PRO A 24 -1.81 27.14 1.46
N ASN A 25 -3.02 27.66 1.36
CA ASN A 25 -3.78 27.74 0.12
C ASN A 25 -2.89 28.43 -0.92
N VAL A 26 -2.35 27.65 -1.86
CA VAL A 26 -1.76 28.18 -3.08
C VAL A 26 -2.91 28.15 -4.07
N ASP A 27 -3.45 29.32 -4.37
CA ASP A 27 -4.42 29.49 -5.45
C ASP A 27 -3.86 28.81 -6.70
N GLY A 28 -4.53 27.76 -7.17
CA GLY A 28 -4.05 26.94 -8.28
C GLY A 28 -4.63 25.53 -8.40
N ASN A 29 -5.39 25.03 -7.43
CA ASN A 29 -6.11 23.76 -7.53
C ASN A 29 -7.61 23.94 -7.24
N THR A 30 -8.30 24.71 -8.07
CA THR A 30 -9.77 24.57 -8.18
C THR A 30 -10.06 23.37 -9.07
N LEU A 31 -10.77 22.37 -8.52
CA LEU A 31 -11.46 21.36 -9.32
C LEU A 31 -12.36 22.09 -10.34
N PRO A 32 -12.44 21.66 -11.61
CA PRO A 32 -13.50 22.14 -12.48
C PRO A 32 -14.85 21.62 -11.95
N ASP A 33 -15.86 22.49 -11.95
CA ASP A 33 -17.26 22.13 -11.73
C ASP A 33 -17.64 20.99 -12.67
N THR A 34 -18.02 19.84 -12.11
CA THR A 34 -18.61 18.74 -12.87
C THR A 34 -20.13 18.89 -12.86
N THR A 35 -20.66 19.68 -13.79
CA THR A 35 -22.01 19.45 -14.31
C THR A 35 -21.98 18.24 -15.25
N PRO A 36 -22.97 17.32 -15.21
CA PRO A 36 -23.01 16.18 -16.11
C PRO A 36 -23.54 16.65 -17.47
N ASP A 37 -22.65 17.17 -18.31
CA ASP A 37 -22.97 17.40 -19.72
C ASP A 37 -22.85 16.10 -20.51
N ALA A 38 -23.80 15.93 -21.43
CA ALA A 38 -24.06 14.73 -22.21
C ALA A 38 -22.80 14.20 -22.92
N MET A 39 -22.67 12.88 -22.93
CA MET A 39 -21.61 12.17 -23.65
C MET A 39 -21.58 12.56 -25.14
N PRO A 40 -20.44 13.00 -25.68
CA PRO A 40 -20.24 12.98 -27.11
C PRO A 40 -19.99 11.52 -27.53
N GLU A 41 -20.69 11.08 -28.57
CA GLU A 41 -20.39 9.84 -29.28
C GLU A 41 -18.92 9.86 -29.70
N ALA A 42 -18.18 8.82 -29.29
CA ALA A 42 -16.80 8.62 -29.70
C ALA A 42 -16.77 8.28 -31.19
N HIS A 43 -16.55 9.28 -32.02
CA HIS A 43 -16.10 9.08 -33.39
C HIS A 43 -14.71 8.45 -33.36
N ALA A 44 -14.64 7.21 -33.83
CA ALA A 44 -13.42 6.60 -34.33
C ALA A 44 -12.85 7.48 -35.44
N GLU A 45 -11.64 8.01 -35.23
CA GLU A 45 -10.64 8.37 -36.25
C GLU A 45 -9.49 9.11 -35.53
N HIS A 46 -8.58 8.36 -34.89
CA HIS A 46 -7.19 8.78 -34.70
C HIS A 46 -6.36 7.79 -35.51
N GLY A 47 -6.19 8.11 -36.79
CA GLY A 47 -5.57 7.24 -37.77
C GLY A 47 -4.04 7.16 -37.63
N HIS A 48 -3.53 5.93 -37.55
CA HIS A 48 -2.61 5.32 -38.51
C HIS A 48 -1.32 6.06 -38.91
N ALA A 49 -0.76 6.91 -38.07
CA ALA A 49 0.64 7.33 -38.25
C ALA A 49 1.62 6.42 -37.48
N LEU A 50 1.23 5.83 -36.34
CA LEU A 50 2.13 5.01 -35.49
C LEU A 50 2.20 3.52 -35.86
N ASP A 51 1.27 3.01 -36.68
CA ASP A 51 1.20 1.59 -37.07
C ASP A 51 2.28 1.19 -38.10
N ASP A 52 2.80 2.13 -38.89
CA ASP A 52 3.80 1.85 -39.94
C ASP A 52 5.23 1.65 -39.39
N TRP A 53 5.52 1.99 -38.12
CA TRP A 53 6.89 1.93 -37.56
C TRP A 53 7.23 0.61 -36.85
N LEU A 54 6.25 -0.28 -36.67
CA LEU A 54 6.43 -1.60 -36.07
C LEU A 54 6.85 -2.68 -37.08
N ASP A 55 7.04 -2.35 -38.36
CA ASP A 55 7.19 -3.36 -39.41
C ASP A 55 8.62 -3.92 -39.59
N ILE A 56 9.50 -3.74 -38.61
CA ILE A 56 10.64 -4.66 -38.41
C ILE A 56 10.17 -5.78 -37.47
N ARG A 57 9.25 -6.64 -37.95
CA ARG A 57 8.88 -7.87 -37.25
C ARG A 57 10.06 -8.86 -37.27
N GLN A 58 11.03 -8.65 -36.38
CA GLN A 58 12.06 -9.65 -36.13
C GLN A 58 11.42 -10.82 -35.38
N GLN A 59 11.79 -12.05 -35.75
CA GLN A 59 11.34 -13.24 -35.04
C GLN A 59 11.69 -13.12 -33.54
N PRO A 60 10.79 -13.56 -32.63
CA PRO A 60 11.07 -13.56 -31.21
C PRO A 60 12.37 -14.31 -30.92
N ARG A 61 13.16 -13.80 -29.98
CA ARG A 61 14.41 -14.44 -29.59
C ARG A 61 14.13 -15.85 -29.06
N THR A 62 15.01 -16.78 -29.41
CA THR A 62 15.12 -18.04 -28.66
C THR A 62 15.33 -17.74 -27.19
N THR A 63 14.75 -18.55 -26.30
CA THR A 63 14.83 -18.40 -24.85
C THR A 63 16.24 -18.21 -24.32
N GLU A 64 17.22 -18.98 -24.84
CA GLU A 64 18.63 -18.88 -24.43
C GLU A 64 19.22 -17.50 -24.75
N LYS A 65 19.01 -17.00 -25.98
CA LYS A 65 19.44 -15.65 -26.37
C LYS A 65 18.74 -14.55 -25.58
N ARG A 66 17.46 -14.73 -25.24
CA ARG A 66 16.71 -13.80 -24.39
C ARG A 66 17.33 -13.71 -22.99
N ALA A 67 17.59 -14.85 -22.36
CA ALA A 67 18.21 -14.90 -21.04
C ALA A 67 19.61 -14.28 -21.04
N ALA A 68 20.46 -14.66 -22.01
CA ALA A 68 21.81 -14.11 -22.15
C ALA A 68 21.79 -12.59 -22.40
N PHE A 69 20.85 -12.09 -23.21
CA PHE A 69 20.66 -10.67 -23.43
C PHE A 69 20.25 -9.97 -22.13
N ALA A 70 19.24 -10.47 -21.42
CA ALA A 70 18.76 -9.90 -20.17
C ALA A 70 19.86 -9.81 -19.09
N ASP A 71 20.66 -10.86 -18.94
CA ASP A 71 21.75 -10.94 -17.94
C ASP A 71 22.90 -9.96 -18.24
N ALA A 72 23.14 -9.65 -19.51
CA ALA A 72 24.22 -8.75 -19.92
C ALA A 72 23.82 -7.25 -19.89
N LEU A 73 22.56 -6.91 -19.57
CA LEU A 73 22.10 -5.53 -19.47
C LEU A 73 22.46 -4.86 -18.13
N LYS A 74 22.96 -3.62 -18.20
CA LYS A 74 23.33 -2.79 -17.06
C LYS A 74 22.22 -1.79 -16.73
N LEU A 75 21.12 -2.29 -16.16
CA LEU A 75 19.92 -1.50 -15.91
C LEU A 75 19.98 -0.58 -14.68
N GLU A 76 21.03 -0.65 -13.85
CA GLU A 76 21.06 -0.01 -12.52
C GLU A 76 20.87 1.52 -12.55
N GLY A 77 21.56 2.21 -13.47
CA GLY A 77 21.39 3.66 -13.65
C GLY A 77 20.02 4.02 -14.23
N PHE A 78 19.48 3.14 -15.08
CA PHE A 78 18.22 3.33 -15.77
C PHE A 78 17.01 3.19 -14.83
N ARG A 79 17.06 2.22 -13.91
CA ARG A 79 16.03 1.98 -12.89
C ARG A 79 15.67 3.20 -12.08
N ARG A 80 16.63 4.09 -11.85
CA ARG A 80 16.50 5.28 -10.99
C ARG A 80 16.05 6.51 -11.75
N LEU A 81 15.86 6.42 -13.08
CA LEU A 81 15.32 7.53 -13.86
C LEU A 81 13.93 7.91 -13.36
N ALA A 82 13.72 9.22 -13.23
CA ALA A 82 12.42 9.79 -12.91
C ALA A 82 11.45 9.60 -14.08
N VAL A 83 10.25 9.12 -13.77
CA VAL A 83 9.13 8.97 -14.67
C VAL A 83 7.87 9.51 -14.00
N TYR A 84 7.01 10.18 -14.76
CA TYR A 84 5.74 10.67 -14.26
C TYR A 84 4.61 9.70 -14.64
N ASP A 85 3.88 9.22 -13.63
CA ASP A 85 2.72 8.34 -13.82
C ASP A 85 1.73 8.57 -12.68
N GLY A 86 0.43 8.58 -13.01
CA GLY A 86 -0.64 8.66 -12.02
C GLY A 86 -0.59 9.89 -11.11
N GLY A 87 -0.09 11.03 -11.59
CA GLY A 87 -0.04 12.28 -10.82
C GLY A 87 1.22 12.46 -9.96
N ARG A 88 2.19 11.55 -10.03
CA ARG A 88 3.43 11.61 -9.23
C ARG A 88 4.65 11.27 -10.07
N VAL A 89 5.77 11.92 -9.76
CA VAL A 89 7.09 11.49 -10.24
C VAL A 89 7.61 10.35 -9.35
N LYS A 90 7.89 9.20 -9.97
CA LYS A 90 8.40 7.96 -9.37
C LYS A 90 9.65 7.51 -10.12
N ILE A 91 10.34 6.47 -9.64
CA ILE A 91 11.45 5.86 -10.41
C ILE A 91 10.92 4.84 -11.43
N LEU A 92 11.65 4.62 -12.52
CA LEU A 92 11.29 3.65 -13.56
C LEU A 92 11.08 2.23 -13.01
N ASP A 93 11.88 1.80 -12.02
CA ASP A 93 11.70 0.50 -11.36
C ASP A 93 10.32 0.39 -10.67
N THR A 94 9.81 1.48 -10.08
CA THR A 94 8.47 1.52 -9.49
C THR A 94 7.41 1.33 -10.56
N LEU A 95 7.49 2.13 -11.64
CA LEU A 95 6.53 2.06 -12.74
C LEU A 95 6.50 0.66 -13.36
N ALA A 96 7.67 0.09 -13.67
CA ALA A 96 7.77 -1.23 -14.26
C ALA A 96 7.11 -2.31 -13.39
N ARG A 97 7.36 -2.31 -12.07
CA ARG A 97 6.73 -3.26 -11.13
C ARG A 97 5.22 -3.08 -11.06
N GLU A 98 4.74 -1.84 -11.05
CA GLU A 98 3.31 -1.53 -10.99
C GLU A 98 2.58 -1.95 -12.27
N GLN A 99 3.15 -1.68 -13.46
CA GLN A 99 2.56 -2.12 -14.72
C GLN A 99 2.56 -3.64 -14.83
N ILE A 100 3.67 -4.31 -14.49
CA ILE A 100 3.71 -5.78 -14.50
C ILE A 100 2.75 -6.36 -13.46
N GLN A 101 2.58 -5.73 -12.30
CA GLN A 101 1.58 -6.17 -11.32
C GLN A 101 0.16 -6.04 -11.87
N ARG A 102 -0.16 -4.96 -12.59
CA ARG A 102 -1.47 -4.79 -13.24
C ARG A 102 -1.71 -5.78 -14.38
N ILE A 103 -0.67 -6.16 -15.11
CA ILE A 103 -0.80 -7.07 -16.27
C ILE A 103 -0.76 -8.56 -15.84
N PHE A 104 0.12 -8.92 -14.91
CA PHE A 104 0.44 -10.31 -14.53
C PHE A 104 -0.01 -10.71 -13.11
N GLY A 105 -0.52 -9.75 -12.33
CA GLY A 105 -0.97 -9.94 -10.95
C GLY A 105 0.19 -10.06 -9.93
N LYS A 106 1.44 -9.87 -10.36
CA LYS A 106 2.63 -9.87 -9.49
C LYS A 106 3.64 -8.83 -9.98
N ALA A 107 4.42 -8.25 -9.08
CA ALA A 107 5.44 -7.25 -9.41
C ALA A 107 6.63 -7.76 -10.26
N ARG A 108 6.69 -9.06 -10.56
CA ARG A 108 7.70 -9.70 -11.42
C ARG A 108 7.01 -10.71 -12.32
N PHE A 109 7.30 -10.64 -13.62
CA PHE A 109 6.88 -11.64 -14.57
C PHE A 109 7.67 -12.94 -14.34
N LYS A 110 6.95 -14.07 -14.42
CA LYS A 110 7.56 -15.41 -14.38
C LYS A 110 7.42 -16.01 -15.77
N HIS A 111 8.47 -15.89 -16.57
CA HIS A 111 8.56 -16.55 -17.85
C HIS A 111 8.52 -18.09 -17.65
N PRO A 112 7.81 -18.85 -18.49
CA PRO A 112 7.69 -20.31 -18.34
C PRO A 112 9.05 -21.03 -18.31
N GLU A 113 9.99 -20.57 -19.13
CA GLU A 113 11.30 -21.22 -19.31
C GLU A 113 12.46 -20.57 -18.52
N THR A 114 12.57 -19.23 -18.48
CA THR A 114 13.67 -18.53 -17.79
C THR A 114 13.38 -18.21 -16.32
N GLY A 115 12.13 -18.40 -15.86
CA GLY A 115 11.74 -18.12 -14.49
C GLY A 115 11.46 -16.64 -14.24
N TYR A 116 11.86 -16.13 -13.07
CA TYR A 116 11.54 -14.75 -12.67
C TYR A 116 12.48 -13.75 -13.33
N GLU A 117 11.92 -12.94 -14.23
CA GLU A 117 12.67 -11.90 -14.93
C GLU A 117 12.75 -10.63 -14.09
N ASP A 118 13.62 -9.72 -14.53
CA ASP A 118 13.73 -8.39 -13.97
C ASP A 118 12.55 -7.50 -14.40
N PRO A 119 11.94 -6.69 -13.50
CA PRO A 119 10.81 -5.83 -13.87
C PRO A 119 11.13 -4.80 -14.94
N VAL A 120 12.27 -4.11 -14.86
CA VAL A 120 12.61 -3.07 -15.84
C VAL A 120 12.92 -3.70 -17.19
N PHE A 121 13.62 -4.85 -17.20
CA PHE A 121 13.77 -5.64 -18.42
C PHE A 121 12.43 -6.01 -19.03
N THR A 122 11.55 -6.65 -18.26
CA THR A 122 10.24 -7.11 -18.74
C THR A 122 9.40 -5.95 -19.30
N TYR A 123 9.39 -4.81 -18.60
CA TYR A 123 8.63 -3.63 -19.02
C TYR A 123 9.15 -3.06 -20.36
N LEU A 124 10.47 -2.92 -20.51
CA LEU A 124 11.08 -2.46 -21.75
C LEU A 124 10.93 -3.48 -22.89
N ASP A 125 10.99 -4.77 -22.57
CA ASP A 125 10.85 -5.83 -23.56
C ASP A 125 9.40 -5.96 -24.05
N LEU A 126 8.39 -5.78 -23.18
CA LEU A 126 6.99 -5.63 -23.57
C LEU A 126 6.78 -4.41 -24.48
N LEU A 127 7.50 -3.31 -24.23
CA LEU A 127 7.42 -2.09 -25.03
C LEU A 127 8.08 -2.25 -26.42
N PHE A 128 9.26 -2.86 -26.49
CA PHE A 128 10.04 -2.94 -27.73
C PHE A 128 9.79 -4.21 -28.55
N MET A 129 9.31 -5.28 -27.90
CA MET A 129 9.06 -6.61 -28.49
C MET A 129 7.73 -7.21 -27.96
N PRO A 130 6.58 -6.53 -28.08
CA PRO A 130 5.30 -7.02 -27.55
C PRO A 130 4.92 -8.41 -28.08
N ASP A 131 5.24 -8.69 -29.35
CA ASP A 131 4.97 -9.98 -30.01
C ASP A 131 5.62 -11.18 -29.30
N SER A 132 6.72 -10.98 -28.57
CA SER A 132 7.39 -12.05 -27.81
C SER A 132 6.56 -12.56 -26.63
N TYR A 133 5.48 -11.85 -26.28
CA TYR A 133 4.62 -12.17 -25.16
C TYR A 133 3.21 -12.63 -25.56
N SER A 134 2.85 -12.53 -26.84
CA SER A 134 1.48 -12.74 -27.32
C SER A 134 0.91 -14.12 -27.00
N ASP A 135 1.77 -15.14 -26.92
CA ASP A 135 1.40 -16.52 -26.58
C ASP A 135 1.83 -16.95 -25.16
N LEU A 136 2.51 -16.07 -24.41
CA LEU A 136 2.95 -16.37 -23.05
C LEU A 136 1.81 -16.19 -22.04
N PRO A 137 1.81 -16.91 -20.90
CA PRO A 137 0.83 -16.74 -19.83
C PRO A 137 1.03 -15.39 -19.09
N LEU A 138 0.63 -14.30 -19.73
CA LEU A 138 0.91 -12.92 -19.30
C LEU A 138 -0.26 -12.31 -18.53
N VAL A 139 -1.49 -12.39 -19.03
CA VAL A 139 -2.64 -11.68 -18.47
C VAL A 139 -3.25 -12.47 -17.32
N HIS A 140 -3.37 -11.87 -16.13
CA HIS A 140 -3.92 -12.57 -14.97
C HIS A 140 -5.44 -12.73 -15.03
N VAL A 141 -5.90 -13.97 -14.85
CA VAL A 141 -7.32 -14.34 -14.87
C VAL A 141 -7.60 -15.23 -13.66
N GLU A 142 -7.69 -14.64 -12.47
CA GLU A 142 -7.67 -15.42 -11.21
C GLU A 142 -8.98 -16.15 -10.93
N VAL A 143 -10.09 -15.65 -11.47
CA VAL A 143 -11.43 -16.21 -11.30
C VAL A 143 -11.58 -17.49 -12.15
N LEU A 144 -11.51 -18.65 -11.49
CA LEU A 144 -11.56 -19.96 -12.16
C LEU A 144 -12.82 -20.17 -13.04
N PRO A 145 -14.05 -19.82 -12.60
CA PRO A 145 -15.24 -19.93 -13.46
C PRO A 145 -15.12 -19.15 -14.78
N LEU A 146 -14.55 -17.94 -14.74
CA LEU A 146 -14.32 -17.13 -15.94
C LEU A 146 -13.26 -17.78 -16.83
N ARG A 147 -12.16 -18.24 -16.25
CA ARG A 147 -11.09 -18.90 -17.01
C ARG A 147 -11.61 -20.12 -17.77
N ARG A 148 -12.46 -20.93 -17.13
CA ARG A 148 -13.13 -22.09 -17.79
C ARG A 148 -13.96 -21.68 -18.99
N GLN A 149 -14.69 -20.56 -18.91
CA GLN A 149 -15.46 -20.07 -20.05
C GLN A 149 -14.54 -19.58 -21.18
N LEU A 150 -13.45 -18.90 -20.84
CA LEU A 150 -12.51 -18.36 -21.83
C LEU A 150 -11.78 -19.46 -22.60
N VAL A 151 -11.46 -20.59 -21.98
CA VAL A 151 -10.74 -21.69 -22.63
C VAL A 151 -11.66 -22.80 -23.16
N ALA A 152 -12.98 -22.71 -22.99
CA ALA A 152 -13.93 -23.78 -23.31
C ALA A 152 -13.93 -24.22 -24.79
N HIS A 153 -13.40 -23.38 -25.67
CA HIS A 153 -13.30 -23.62 -27.11
C HIS A 153 -12.03 -24.38 -27.53
N LEU A 154 -11.08 -24.58 -26.61
CA LEU A 154 -9.81 -25.29 -26.87
C LEU A 154 -9.96 -26.81 -26.70
N GLU A 155 -8.96 -27.55 -27.16
CA GLU A 155 -8.87 -28.99 -26.93
C GLU A 155 -8.67 -29.32 -25.42
N PRO A 156 -9.16 -30.47 -24.92
CA PRO A 156 -9.13 -30.79 -23.49
C PRO A 156 -7.74 -30.70 -22.84
N ASP A 157 -6.69 -31.12 -23.54
CA ASP A 157 -5.32 -31.10 -23.04
C ASP A 157 -4.79 -29.66 -22.87
N GLU A 158 -5.14 -28.78 -23.82
CA GLU A 158 -4.79 -27.35 -23.76
C GLU A 158 -5.57 -26.64 -22.66
N GLN A 159 -6.86 -26.97 -22.50
CA GLN A 159 -7.67 -26.47 -21.40
C GLN A 159 -7.03 -26.81 -20.06
N GLU A 160 -6.58 -28.05 -19.86
CA GLU A 160 -5.97 -28.46 -18.60
C GLU A 160 -4.70 -27.65 -18.27
N ASP A 161 -3.84 -27.39 -19.26
CA ASP A 161 -2.64 -26.59 -19.07
C ASP A 161 -2.97 -25.13 -18.71
N TRP A 162 -3.89 -24.50 -19.43
CA TRP A 162 -4.33 -23.12 -19.14
C TRP A 162 -5.09 -23.01 -17.82
N LEU A 163 -5.85 -24.02 -17.41
CA LEU A 163 -6.58 -24.00 -16.14
C LEU A 163 -5.65 -24.14 -14.93
N LYS A 164 -4.52 -24.86 -15.07
CA LYS A 164 -3.45 -24.89 -14.05
C LYS A 164 -2.78 -23.53 -13.88
N ARG A 165 -2.74 -22.73 -14.95
CA ARG A 165 -2.14 -21.39 -14.96
C ARG A 165 -3.17 -20.35 -14.52
N ALA A 166 -2.85 -19.52 -13.53
CA ALA A 166 -3.72 -18.38 -13.19
C ALA A 166 -3.61 -17.18 -14.16
N ARG A 167 -3.08 -17.43 -15.36
CA ARG A 167 -2.84 -16.45 -16.42
C ARG A 167 -3.18 -17.06 -17.77
N LEU A 168 -3.64 -16.23 -18.71
CA LEU A 168 -3.89 -16.58 -20.11
C LEU A 168 -3.00 -15.71 -21.02
N SER A 169 -2.85 -16.12 -22.28
CA SER A 169 -2.10 -15.33 -23.26
C SER A 169 -2.93 -14.20 -23.87
N PRO A 170 -2.31 -13.08 -24.28
CA PRO A 170 -2.97 -12.02 -25.01
C PRO A 170 -3.71 -12.52 -26.26
N ASN A 171 -3.08 -13.40 -27.06
CA ASN A 171 -3.70 -13.96 -28.27
C ASN A 171 -4.95 -14.78 -27.96
N LEU A 172 -4.91 -15.58 -26.89
CA LEU A 172 -6.09 -16.36 -26.48
C LEU A 172 -7.24 -15.44 -26.05
N LEU A 173 -6.94 -14.36 -25.31
CA LEU A 173 -7.95 -13.39 -24.91
C LEU A 173 -8.51 -12.58 -26.08
N ALA A 174 -7.69 -12.32 -27.10
CA ALA A 174 -8.10 -11.65 -28.33
C ALA A 174 -8.88 -12.55 -29.30
N SER A 175 -8.95 -13.86 -29.05
CA SER A 175 -9.68 -14.79 -29.90
C SER A 175 -11.19 -14.48 -29.92
N PRO A 176 -11.89 -14.67 -31.05
CA PRO A 176 -13.33 -14.38 -31.14
C PRO A 176 -14.18 -15.08 -30.05
N PRO A 177 -13.92 -16.37 -29.70
CA PRO A 177 -14.65 -17.02 -28.61
C PRO A 177 -14.40 -16.37 -27.23
N ALA A 178 -13.16 -15.98 -26.94
CA ALA A 178 -12.83 -15.32 -25.68
C ALA A 178 -13.47 -13.92 -25.62
N MET A 179 -13.44 -13.16 -26.70
CA MET A 179 -14.09 -11.84 -26.79
C MET A 179 -15.61 -11.92 -26.59
N ALA A 180 -16.26 -12.98 -27.08
CA ALA A 180 -17.68 -13.21 -26.81
C ALA A 180 -17.97 -13.38 -25.31
N VAL A 181 -17.12 -14.10 -24.59
CA VAL A 181 -17.21 -14.24 -23.12
C VAL A 181 -16.92 -12.92 -22.41
N LEU A 182 -15.88 -12.21 -22.82
CA LEU A 182 -15.47 -10.93 -22.20
C LEU A 182 -16.51 -9.81 -22.40
N SER A 183 -17.25 -9.82 -23.50
CA SER A 183 -18.33 -8.88 -23.78
C SER A 183 -19.66 -9.24 -23.08
N GLY A 184 -19.74 -10.41 -22.45
CA GLY A 184 -20.94 -10.91 -21.80
C GLY A 184 -21.34 -10.06 -20.58
N ARG A 185 -22.63 -9.73 -20.48
CA ARG A 185 -23.21 -9.06 -19.30
C ARG A 185 -23.91 -10.07 -18.42
N GLY A 186 -23.28 -10.46 -17.31
CA GLY A 186 -23.85 -11.36 -16.29
C GLY A 186 -24.11 -10.65 -14.96
N SER A 187 -25.03 -11.18 -14.15
CA SER A 187 -25.33 -10.68 -12.79
C SER A 187 -24.45 -11.31 -11.68
N ASP A 188 -23.63 -12.30 -12.01
CA ASP A 188 -22.71 -12.93 -11.05
C ASP A 188 -21.55 -11.97 -10.71
N LEU A 189 -21.54 -11.47 -9.48
CA LEU A 189 -20.52 -10.58 -8.94
C LEU A 189 -19.10 -11.14 -9.05
N ARG A 190 -18.92 -12.47 -8.94
CA ARG A 190 -17.59 -13.10 -9.06
C ARG A 190 -17.08 -13.05 -10.50
N LEU A 191 -17.96 -13.27 -11.46
CA LEU A 191 -17.62 -13.15 -12.89
C LEU A 191 -17.34 -11.69 -13.25
N GLN A 192 -18.16 -10.74 -12.78
CA GLN A 192 -17.92 -9.31 -12.99
C GLN A 192 -16.56 -8.86 -12.45
N LYS A 193 -16.17 -9.32 -11.26
CA LYS A 193 -14.84 -9.07 -10.70
C LYS A 193 -13.72 -9.60 -11.60
N GLY A 194 -13.89 -10.82 -12.13
CA GLY A 194 -12.93 -11.42 -13.07
C GLY A 194 -12.86 -10.66 -14.39
N LEU A 195 -13.99 -10.19 -14.92
CA LEU A 195 -14.04 -9.42 -16.16
C LEU A 195 -13.34 -8.06 -16.00
N SER A 196 -13.63 -7.33 -14.91
CA SER A 196 -12.91 -6.09 -14.57
C SER A 196 -11.41 -6.32 -14.43
N GLN A 197 -11.00 -7.44 -13.82
CA GLN A 197 -9.60 -7.81 -13.67
C GLN A 197 -8.90 -7.98 -15.04
N VAL A 198 -9.53 -8.70 -15.97
CA VAL A 198 -9.00 -8.89 -17.33
C VAL A 198 -8.97 -7.57 -18.09
N TRP A 199 -10.02 -6.77 -17.98
CA TRP A 199 -10.08 -5.44 -18.60
C TRP A 199 -8.95 -4.54 -18.11
N ASP A 200 -8.76 -4.42 -16.79
CA ASP A 200 -7.70 -3.59 -16.20
C ASP A 200 -6.30 -4.03 -16.65
N ALA A 201 -6.08 -5.35 -16.76
CA ALA A 201 -4.82 -5.92 -17.21
C ALA A 201 -4.56 -5.68 -18.70
N SER A 202 -5.59 -5.85 -19.55
CA SER A 202 -5.52 -5.55 -20.98
C SER A 202 -5.32 -4.06 -21.25
N SER A 203 -6.03 -3.18 -20.53
CA SER A 203 -5.80 -1.73 -20.60
C SER A 203 -4.38 -1.36 -20.17
N ALA A 204 -3.85 -1.98 -19.11
CA ALA A 204 -2.47 -1.74 -18.69
C ALA A 204 -1.43 -2.16 -19.74
N LEU A 205 -1.70 -3.23 -20.50
CA LEU A 205 -0.85 -3.68 -21.60
C LEU A 205 -0.90 -2.70 -22.79
N ASN A 206 -2.09 -2.21 -23.13
CA ASN A 206 -2.28 -1.26 -24.24
C ASN A 206 -1.70 0.13 -23.93
N GLU A 207 -1.78 0.58 -22.67
CA GLU A 207 -1.26 1.88 -22.22
C GLU A 207 0.24 1.85 -21.85
N ILE A 208 0.97 0.76 -22.17
CA ILE A 208 2.32 0.55 -21.65
C ILE A 208 3.30 1.65 -22.10
N SER A 209 3.17 2.12 -23.35
CA SER A 209 3.92 3.25 -23.92
C SER A 209 3.50 4.58 -23.32
N ASP A 210 2.19 4.81 -23.23
CA ASP A 210 1.59 6.10 -22.90
C ASP A 210 1.90 6.52 -21.46
N ARG A 211 2.16 5.54 -20.60
CA ARG A 211 2.54 5.74 -19.20
C ARG A 211 4.02 6.06 -18.98
N LEU A 212 4.85 5.95 -20.02
CA LEU A 212 6.29 6.13 -19.92
C LEU A 212 6.69 7.60 -20.12
N LEU A 213 6.24 8.49 -19.23
CA LEU A 213 6.55 9.91 -19.34
C LEU A 213 7.91 10.22 -18.69
N LEU A 214 9.00 10.03 -19.46
CA LEU A 214 10.40 10.16 -19.02
C LEU A 214 10.98 11.58 -19.19
N VAL A 215 10.44 12.38 -20.11
CA VAL A 215 10.97 13.70 -20.42
C VAL A 215 10.36 14.71 -19.45
N SER A 216 11.24 15.38 -18.70
CA SER A 216 10.86 16.39 -17.70
C SER A 216 10.05 17.55 -18.31
N PRO A 217 9.19 18.23 -17.53
CA PRO A 217 8.27 19.22 -18.04
C PRO A 217 8.87 20.28 -18.95
N LEU A 218 8.39 20.37 -20.19
CA LEU A 218 8.92 21.33 -21.16
C LEU A 218 8.34 22.73 -20.91
N PRO A 219 9.08 23.82 -21.23
CA PRO A 219 8.60 25.18 -20.99
C PRO A 219 7.30 25.55 -21.72
N ALA A 220 7.01 24.87 -22.84
CA ALA A 220 5.86 25.18 -23.69
C ALA A 220 4.52 24.88 -23.01
N ASP A 221 4.43 23.76 -22.28
CA ASP A 221 3.17 23.27 -21.70
C ASP A 221 3.27 22.87 -20.22
N ASN A 222 4.49 22.84 -19.68
CA ASN A 222 4.81 22.44 -18.33
C ASN A 222 4.30 21.03 -17.97
N LYS A 223 4.26 20.11 -18.94
CA LYS A 223 3.86 18.70 -18.74
C LYS A 223 5.01 17.74 -19.04
N TRP A 224 5.00 16.58 -18.39
CA TRP A 224 5.91 15.49 -18.73
C TRP A 224 5.52 14.85 -20.06
N HIS A 225 6.52 14.44 -20.84
CA HIS A 225 6.34 13.90 -22.19
C HIS A 225 6.90 12.49 -22.29
N ALA A 226 6.34 11.68 -23.18
CA ALA A 226 6.92 10.40 -23.56
C ALA A 226 8.21 10.63 -24.38
N PRO A 227 9.13 9.66 -24.43
CA PRO A 227 10.40 9.81 -25.13
C PRO A 227 10.30 10.21 -26.61
N LEU A 228 9.19 9.89 -27.29
CA LEU A 228 9.02 10.10 -28.73
C LEU A 228 8.16 11.32 -29.09
N ASP A 229 7.45 11.95 -28.12
CA ASP A 229 6.48 13.03 -28.40
C ASP A 229 7.09 14.19 -29.21
N GLU A 230 8.33 14.60 -28.89
CA GLU A 230 9.03 15.68 -29.59
C GLU A 230 9.42 15.30 -31.02
N LEU A 231 9.73 14.02 -31.26
CA LEU A 231 10.04 13.53 -32.60
C LEU A 231 8.77 13.47 -33.45
N ASP A 232 7.66 13.04 -32.88
CA ASP A 232 6.36 13.01 -33.55
C ASP A 232 5.88 14.43 -33.88
N ALA A 233 5.99 15.36 -32.93
CA ALA A 233 5.70 16.77 -33.16
C ALA A 233 6.56 17.37 -34.29
N HIS A 234 7.85 17.01 -34.35
CA HIS A 234 8.75 17.42 -35.43
C HIS A 234 8.30 16.89 -36.79
N PHE A 235 7.97 15.61 -36.89
CA PHE A 235 7.52 14.99 -38.15
C PHE A 235 6.15 15.49 -38.62
N HIS A 236 5.25 15.85 -37.70
CA HIS A 236 3.95 16.43 -38.01
C HIS A 236 3.97 17.94 -38.29
N GLY A 237 5.16 18.54 -38.45
CA GLY A 237 5.32 19.94 -38.83
C GLY A 237 4.88 20.93 -37.76
N GLN A 238 4.73 20.48 -36.51
CA GLN A 238 4.46 21.40 -35.41
C GLN A 238 5.72 22.23 -35.12
N PRO A 239 5.58 23.53 -34.83
CA PRO A 239 6.72 24.36 -34.50
C PRO A 239 7.36 23.85 -33.21
N LEU A 240 8.55 23.26 -33.34
CA LEU A 240 9.38 22.90 -32.20
C LEU A 240 9.61 24.14 -31.35
N ALA A 241 9.48 24.02 -30.04
CA ALA A 241 9.86 25.10 -29.14
C ALA A 241 11.34 25.45 -29.40
N THR A 242 11.60 26.72 -29.70
CA THR A 242 12.94 27.19 -30.05
C THR A 242 13.75 27.35 -28.77
N GLY A 243 14.77 26.51 -28.57
CA GLY A 243 15.55 26.54 -27.32
C GLY A 243 16.58 25.41 -27.19
N ASP A 244 17.42 25.50 -26.18
CA ASP A 244 18.36 24.43 -25.79
C ASP A 244 17.60 23.21 -25.24
N VAL A 245 16.54 23.44 -24.45
CA VAL A 245 15.72 22.38 -23.82
C VAL A 245 15.08 21.45 -24.86
N SER A 246 14.42 21.99 -25.89
CA SER A 246 13.80 21.17 -26.95
C SER A 246 14.82 20.43 -27.80
N ARG A 247 16.00 21.00 -28.04
CA ARG A 247 17.11 20.28 -28.68
C ARG A 247 17.61 19.11 -27.84
N ARG A 248 17.70 19.28 -26.52
CA ARG A 248 18.05 18.18 -25.60
C ARG A 248 16.97 17.09 -25.61
N ALA A 249 15.68 17.46 -25.67
CA ALA A 249 14.57 16.52 -25.74
C ALA A 249 14.57 15.72 -27.06
N LEU A 250 14.78 16.37 -28.21
CA LEU A 250 14.92 15.70 -29.51
C LEU A 250 16.10 14.72 -29.56
N ASN A 251 17.24 15.10 -28.97
CA ASN A 251 18.39 14.19 -28.85
C ASN A 251 18.05 12.95 -28.02
N VAL A 252 17.21 13.09 -27.01
CA VAL A 252 16.74 11.97 -26.18
C VAL A 252 15.76 11.09 -26.96
N ALA A 253 14.87 11.67 -27.77
CA ALA A 253 13.99 10.91 -28.66
C ALA A 253 14.78 10.07 -29.68
N GLY A 254 15.82 10.65 -30.27
CA GLY A 254 16.74 9.93 -31.16
C GLY A 254 17.46 8.77 -30.48
N LEU A 255 17.95 8.97 -29.24
CA LEU A 255 18.54 7.91 -28.42
C LEU A 255 17.53 6.83 -28.04
N TRP A 256 16.28 7.20 -27.74
CA TRP A 256 15.22 6.25 -27.43
C TRP A 256 14.88 5.35 -28.62
N ARG A 257 14.83 5.92 -29.82
CA ARG A 257 14.65 5.16 -31.06
C ARG A 257 15.79 4.15 -31.26
N GLN A 258 17.03 4.61 -31.14
CA GLN A 258 18.21 3.73 -31.24
C GLN A 258 18.19 2.65 -30.16
N LEU A 259 17.71 2.96 -28.95
CA LEU A 259 17.55 1.97 -27.89
C LEU A 259 16.62 0.85 -28.34
N GLY A 260 15.43 1.17 -28.86
CA GLY A 260 14.48 0.18 -29.35
C GLY A 260 15.01 -0.66 -30.52
N ASP A 261 15.71 -0.03 -31.46
CA ASP A 261 16.29 -0.73 -32.62
C ASP A 261 17.38 -1.73 -32.19
N ASN A 262 18.33 -1.29 -31.35
CA ASN A 262 19.36 -2.16 -30.81
C ASN A 262 18.78 -3.19 -29.82
N TRP A 263 17.71 -2.83 -29.12
CA TRP A 263 16.96 -3.76 -28.27
C TRP A 263 16.28 -4.83 -29.08
N ARG A 264 15.80 -4.59 -30.30
CA ARG A 264 15.28 -5.69 -31.15
C ARG A 264 16.42 -6.56 -31.67
N LEU A 265 17.53 -5.95 -32.12
CA LEU A 265 18.70 -6.65 -32.63
C LEU A 265 19.44 -7.52 -31.60
N GLY A 266 19.33 -7.20 -30.31
CA GLY A 266 20.06 -7.89 -29.26
C GLY A 266 21.51 -7.45 -29.08
N ASP A 267 21.85 -6.26 -29.58
CA ASP A 267 23.16 -5.66 -29.36
C ASP A 267 23.26 -5.11 -27.93
N THR A 268 23.80 -5.93 -27.02
CA THR A 268 23.90 -5.58 -25.62
C THR A 268 24.90 -4.46 -25.35
N ASN A 269 25.93 -4.30 -26.21
CA ASN A 269 26.92 -3.25 -26.04
C ASN A 269 26.30 -1.89 -26.39
N ALA A 270 25.64 -1.80 -27.55
CA ALA A 270 24.94 -0.58 -27.97
C ALA A 270 23.82 -0.21 -26.99
N VAL A 271 23.02 -1.18 -26.55
CA VAL A 271 21.95 -0.95 -25.56
C VAL A 271 22.53 -0.40 -24.25
N ASN A 272 23.60 -0.99 -23.72
CA ASN A 272 24.23 -0.54 -22.48
C ASN A 272 24.82 0.88 -22.60
N GLU A 273 25.41 1.22 -23.75
CA GLU A 273 25.94 2.57 -24.02
C GLU A 273 24.83 3.62 -24.10
N ILE A 274 23.73 3.30 -24.79
CA ILE A 274 22.57 4.19 -24.92
C ILE A 274 21.89 4.38 -23.55
N ILE A 275 21.72 3.30 -22.77
CA ILE A 275 21.19 3.37 -21.40
C ILE A 275 22.04 4.30 -20.54
N ALA A 276 23.37 4.13 -20.54
CA ALA A 276 24.27 4.99 -19.78
C ALA A 276 24.17 6.46 -20.21
N THR A 277 24.03 6.71 -21.51
CA THR A 277 23.87 8.04 -22.08
C THR A 277 22.54 8.68 -21.67
N LEU A 278 21.42 7.94 -21.75
CA LEU A 278 20.10 8.40 -21.33
C LEU A 278 20.06 8.71 -19.84
N THR A 279 20.67 7.87 -18.99
CA THR A 279 20.79 8.11 -17.55
C THR A 279 21.46 9.46 -17.24
N HIS A 280 22.45 9.87 -18.03
CA HIS A 280 23.11 11.15 -17.85
C HIS A 280 22.35 12.34 -18.47
N ARG A 281 21.69 12.15 -19.63
CA ARG A 281 21.07 13.24 -20.39
C ARG A 281 19.68 13.64 -19.91
N LEU A 282 18.85 12.69 -19.48
CA LEU A 282 17.47 12.95 -19.05
C LEU A 282 17.39 13.99 -17.91
N PRO A 283 18.21 13.92 -16.84
CA PRO A 283 18.21 14.95 -15.78
C PRO A 283 18.65 16.33 -16.25
N LEU A 284 19.42 16.41 -17.35
CA LEU A 284 19.96 17.66 -17.89
C LEU A 284 18.99 18.39 -18.82
N ILE A 285 17.87 17.78 -19.22
CA ILE A 285 16.86 18.46 -20.05
C ILE A 285 16.33 19.68 -19.31
N ARG A 286 15.91 19.50 -18.05
CA ARG A 286 15.42 20.56 -17.18
C ARG A 286 15.76 20.30 -15.70
N PRO A 287 16.99 20.64 -15.26
CA PRO A 287 17.47 20.31 -13.92
C PRO A 287 16.60 20.87 -12.78
N GLU A 288 15.92 22.00 -13.01
CA GLU A 288 15.09 22.66 -12.01
C GLU A 288 13.75 21.96 -11.72
N THR A 289 13.23 21.16 -12.66
CA THR A 289 12.00 20.37 -12.47
C THR A 289 12.28 18.89 -12.24
N TYR A 290 13.48 18.42 -12.59
CA TYR A 290 13.88 17.04 -12.36
C TYR A 290 14.06 16.76 -10.86
N PRO A 291 13.59 15.63 -10.32
CA PRO A 291 13.77 15.32 -8.90
C PRO A 291 15.25 15.23 -8.50
N PRO A 292 15.62 15.68 -7.29
CA PRO A 292 16.99 15.54 -6.82
C PRO A 292 17.35 14.06 -6.59
N GLN A 293 18.62 13.72 -6.80
CA GLN A 293 19.10 12.33 -6.78
C GLN A 293 18.75 11.58 -5.49
N TRP A 294 18.87 12.24 -4.33
CA TRP A 294 18.55 11.62 -3.04
C TRP A 294 17.10 11.12 -2.96
N LYS A 295 16.16 11.78 -3.65
CA LYS A 295 14.75 11.39 -3.65
C LYS A 295 14.54 10.11 -4.45
N LEU A 296 15.24 9.97 -5.57
CA LEU A 296 15.23 8.77 -6.40
C LEU A 296 15.88 7.58 -5.67
N ASP A 297 16.99 7.84 -4.96
CA ASP A 297 17.67 6.81 -4.15
C ASP A 297 16.81 6.35 -2.96
N VAL A 298 16.13 7.28 -2.27
CA VAL A 298 15.20 6.92 -1.19
C VAL A 298 14.06 6.04 -1.70
N GLU A 299 13.50 6.34 -2.88
CA GLU A 299 12.45 5.50 -3.47
C GLU A 299 12.97 4.11 -3.85
N HIS A 300 14.16 4.05 -4.42
CA HIS A 300 14.81 2.79 -4.77
C HIS A 300 15.03 1.91 -3.53
N ILE A 301 15.57 2.49 -2.45
CA ILE A 301 15.77 1.79 -1.18
C ILE A 301 14.42 1.34 -0.60
N TYR A 302 13.41 2.22 -0.59
CA TYR A 302 12.08 1.93 -0.06
C TYR A 302 11.42 0.72 -0.76
N ASN A 303 11.57 0.62 -2.08
CA ASN A 303 11.06 -0.51 -2.85
C ASN A 303 11.93 -1.77 -2.71
N ALA A 304 13.26 -1.63 -2.72
CA ALA A 304 14.20 -2.74 -2.61
C ALA A 304 14.09 -3.46 -1.25
N THR A 305 13.79 -2.75 -0.16
CA THR A 305 13.54 -3.34 1.16
C THR A 305 12.15 -3.96 1.32
N ALA A 306 11.42 -4.14 0.21
CA ALA A 306 10.03 -4.58 0.19
C ALA A 306 9.17 -3.77 1.18
N ARG A 307 9.31 -2.44 1.12
CA ARG A 307 8.59 -1.43 1.92
C ARG A 307 8.81 -1.60 3.43
N PHE A 308 8.01 -2.45 4.08
CA PHE A 308 7.98 -2.64 5.53
C PHE A 308 8.35 -4.07 5.96
N THR A 309 8.89 -4.89 5.05
CA THR A 309 9.22 -6.30 5.30
C THR A 309 10.13 -6.49 6.52
N ILE A 310 11.22 -5.73 6.59
CA ILE A 310 12.17 -5.81 7.69
C ILE A 310 11.52 -5.34 9.01
N GLY A 311 10.67 -4.30 8.94
CA GLY A 311 9.93 -3.79 10.09
C GLY A 311 8.98 -4.83 10.69
N TYR A 312 8.19 -5.51 9.85
CA TYR A 312 7.30 -6.58 10.34
C TYR A 312 8.09 -7.77 10.89
N LEU A 313 9.24 -8.14 10.29
CA LEU A 313 10.08 -9.22 10.83
C LEU A 313 10.64 -8.85 12.21
N GLY A 314 11.07 -7.60 12.41
CA GLY A 314 11.47 -7.10 13.72
C GLY A 314 10.36 -7.23 14.77
N TYR A 315 9.13 -6.83 14.42
CA TYR A 315 7.98 -7.03 15.29
C TYR A 315 7.62 -8.50 15.50
N LEU A 316 7.72 -9.34 14.46
CA LEU A 316 7.37 -10.76 14.53
C LEU A 316 8.32 -11.49 15.47
N PHE A 317 9.63 -11.37 15.27
CA PHE A 317 10.62 -11.98 16.15
C PHE A 317 10.58 -11.36 17.54
N GLY A 318 10.42 -10.03 17.65
CA GLY A 318 10.23 -9.36 18.93
C GLY A 318 9.02 -9.91 19.69
N GLY A 319 7.87 -10.00 19.03
CA GLY A 319 6.63 -10.55 19.56
C GLY A 319 6.75 -12.02 19.95
N VAL A 320 7.32 -12.87 19.11
CA VAL A 320 7.55 -14.29 19.40
C VAL A 320 8.46 -14.45 20.62
N LEU A 321 9.56 -13.71 20.71
CA LEU A 321 10.44 -13.77 21.89
C LEU A 321 9.73 -13.29 23.15
N LEU A 322 8.90 -12.25 23.07
CA LEU A 322 8.11 -11.77 24.21
C LEU A 322 7.01 -12.77 24.61
N LEU A 323 6.40 -13.48 23.66
CA LEU A 323 5.47 -14.59 23.93
C LEU A 323 6.19 -15.77 24.58
N LEU A 324 7.39 -16.13 24.10
CA LEU A 324 8.21 -17.14 24.74
C LEU A 324 8.68 -16.69 26.12
N ALA A 325 8.96 -15.40 26.32
CA ALA A 325 9.26 -14.84 27.63
C ALA A 325 8.06 -14.93 28.57
N PHE A 326 6.84 -14.70 28.07
CA PHE A 326 5.61 -14.90 28.81
C PHE A 326 5.44 -16.36 29.27
N ALA A 327 5.79 -17.32 28.41
CA ALA A 327 5.68 -18.74 28.72
C ALA A 327 6.83 -19.28 29.59
N THR A 328 8.06 -18.81 29.39
CA THR A 328 9.27 -19.41 29.99
C THR A 328 9.91 -18.57 31.08
N GLY A 329 9.59 -17.28 31.15
CA GLY A 329 10.13 -16.38 32.15
C GLY A 329 11.56 -15.91 31.94
N ARG A 330 12.23 -16.30 30.84
CA ARG A 330 13.66 -16.03 30.69
C ARG A 330 13.92 -14.54 30.42
N PRO A 331 14.74 -13.84 31.24
CA PRO A 331 14.92 -12.39 31.12
C PRO A 331 15.62 -11.95 29.85
N TRP A 332 16.47 -12.80 29.26
CA TRP A 332 17.10 -12.49 27.97
C TRP A 332 16.07 -12.43 26.83
N LEU A 333 15.03 -13.27 26.86
CA LEU A 333 13.94 -13.22 25.87
C LEU A 333 13.18 -11.89 25.94
N ILE A 334 12.96 -11.35 27.15
CA ILE A 334 12.33 -10.03 27.34
C ILE A 334 13.20 -8.94 26.73
N ARG A 335 14.50 -8.92 27.07
CA ARG A 335 15.44 -7.89 26.59
C ARG A 335 15.59 -7.94 25.07
N THR A 336 15.89 -9.12 24.53
CA THR A 336 16.04 -9.31 23.07
C THR A 336 14.73 -9.03 22.35
N GLY A 337 13.60 -9.50 22.86
CA GLY A 337 12.29 -9.24 22.28
C GLY A 337 11.92 -7.75 22.25
N ALA A 338 12.18 -7.02 23.33
CA ALA A 338 11.98 -5.58 23.40
C ALA A 338 12.91 -4.81 22.44
N VAL A 339 14.19 -5.19 22.35
CA VAL A 339 15.14 -4.59 21.41
C VAL A 339 14.69 -4.79 19.97
N LEU A 340 14.26 -6.00 19.59
CA LEU A 340 13.75 -6.29 18.25
C LEU A 340 12.45 -5.52 17.96
N GLY A 341 11.54 -5.42 18.93
CA GLY A 341 10.32 -4.63 18.79
C GLY A 341 10.60 -3.13 18.59
N ILE A 342 11.55 -2.57 19.34
CA ILE A 342 11.99 -1.18 19.18
C ILE A 342 12.69 -0.98 17.83
N ALA A 343 13.55 -1.91 17.41
CA ALA A 343 14.19 -1.87 16.10
C ALA A 343 13.15 -1.92 14.96
N GLY A 344 12.14 -2.79 15.08
CA GLY A 344 10.98 -2.84 14.19
C GLY A 344 10.24 -1.50 14.11
N PHE A 345 10.06 -0.82 15.25
CA PHE A 345 9.45 0.51 15.31
C PHE A 345 10.29 1.61 14.68
N ILE A 346 11.62 1.58 14.84
CA ILE A 346 12.53 2.50 14.16
C ILE A 346 12.43 2.31 12.65
N ILE A 347 12.49 1.07 12.16
CA ILE A 347 12.37 0.77 10.72
C ILE A 347 10.99 1.18 10.18
N HIS A 348 9.92 0.92 10.93
CA HIS A 348 8.57 1.36 10.57
C HIS A 348 8.50 2.90 10.46
N THR A 349 9.09 3.61 11.42
CA THR A 349 9.16 5.08 11.41
C THR A 349 9.96 5.60 10.22
N LEU A 350 11.13 5.00 9.93
CA LEU A 350 11.93 5.36 8.75
C LEU A 350 11.17 5.14 7.44
N GLY A 351 10.38 4.06 7.33
CA GLY A 351 9.54 3.82 6.16
C GLY A 351 8.41 4.85 5.99
N ILE A 352 7.80 5.31 7.10
CA ILE A 352 6.83 6.42 7.07
C ILE A 352 7.52 7.74 6.67
N LEU A 353 8.68 8.05 7.23
CA LEU A 353 9.46 9.24 6.90
C LEU A 353 9.91 9.25 5.44
N ALA A 354 10.38 8.10 4.93
CA ALA A 354 10.69 7.93 3.51
C ALA A 354 9.45 8.21 2.66
N ARG A 355 8.29 7.66 3.03
CA ARG A 355 7.03 7.92 2.31
C ARG A 355 6.65 9.40 2.32
N ILE A 356 6.80 10.10 3.46
CA ILE A 356 6.56 11.54 3.56
C ILE A 356 7.51 12.31 2.63
N ALA A 357 8.80 11.95 2.59
CA ALA A 357 9.77 12.59 1.70
C ALA A 357 9.44 12.34 0.21
N LEU A 358 8.86 11.18 -0.11
CA LEU A 358 8.47 10.81 -1.47
C LEU A 358 7.19 11.52 -1.94
N THR A 359 6.19 11.65 -1.06
CA THR A 359 4.86 12.21 -1.39
C THR A 359 4.68 13.67 -0.99
N ASN A 360 5.58 14.22 -0.17
CA ASN A 360 5.46 15.54 0.47
C ASN A 360 4.14 15.70 1.27
N ARG A 361 3.63 14.62 1.85
CA ARG A 361 2.42 14.60 2.68
C ARG A 361 2.46 13.48 3.71
N TRP A 362 1.68 13.63 4.77
CA TRP A 362 1.44 12.57 5.74
C TRP A 362 0.68 11.39 5.12
N PRO A 363 1.04 10.13 5.42
CA PRO A 363 0.42 8.97 4.79
C PRO A 363 -0.87 8.56 5.50
N ILE A 364 -2.01 9.15 5.09
CA ILE A 364 -3.36 8.74 5.53
C ILE A 364 -4.40 8.75 4.39
N HIS A 365 -3.97 8.93 3.14
CA HIS A 365 -4.88 9.28 2.04
C HIS A 365 -5.47 8.07 1.30
N ASN A 366 -5.01 6.87 1.62
CA ASN A 366 -5.52 5.62 1.08
C ASN A 366 -5.50 4.51 2.14
N GLN A 367 -6.10 3.37 1.82
CA GLN A 367 -6.22 2.25 2.77
C GLN A 367 -4.84 1.75 3.25
N PHE A 368 -3.87 1.59 2.35
CA PHE A 368 -2.52 1.14 2.72
C PHE A 368 -1.86 2.10 3.73
N GLU A 369 -1.92 3.39 3.44
CA GLU A 369 -1.39 4.46 4.28
C GLU A 369 -2.05 4.52 5.65
N SER A 370 -3.37 4.36 5.68
CA SER A 370 -4.13 4.29 6.93
C SER A 370 -3.69 3.09 7.78
N PHE A 371 -3.41 1.93 7.17
CA PHE A 371 -2.95 0.72 7.88
C PHE A 371 -1.58 0.92 8.55
N ILE A 372 -0.61 1.46 7.82
CA ILE A 372 0.72 1.73 8.38
C ILE A 372 0.65 2.80 9.49
N ALA A 373 -0.19 3.83 9.31
CA ALA A 373 -0.37 4.89 10.31
C ALA A 373 -1.04 4.38 11.60
N VAL A 374 -2.15 3.64 11.51
CA VAL A 374 -2.84 3.03 12.68
C VAL A 374 -1.88 2.15 13.47
N THR A 375 -1.11 1.33 12.75
CA THR A 375 -0.13 0.43 13.36
C THR A 375 0.98 1.21 14.05
N TRP A 376 1.48 2.27 13.41
CA TRP A 376 2.53 3.12 13.98
C TRP A 376 2.07 3.81 15.27
N PHE A 377 0.87 4.41 15.27
CA PHE A 377 0.32 5.02 16.48
C PHE A 377 0.12 4.01 17.61
N ALA A 378 -0.40 2.82 17.29
CA ALA A 378 -0.63 1.79 18.29
C ALA A 378 0.67 1.27 18.91
N VAL A 379 1.69 1.02 18.09
CA VAL A 379 3.01 0.58 18.57
C VAL A 379 3.68 1.68 19.37
N LEU A 380 3.63 2.94 18.92
CA LEU A 380 4.18 4.07 19.66
C LEU A 380 3.58 4.15 21.06
N VAL A 381 2.25 4.12 21.17
CA VAL A 381 1.57 4.16 22.47
C VAL A 381 1.94 2.93 23.31
N GLY A 382 1.95 1.73 22.73
CA GLY A 382 2.36 0.52 23.45
C GLY A 382 3.79 0.57 23.98
N LEU A 383 4.75 1.12 23.21
CA LEU A 383 6.12 1.33 23.66
C LEU A 383 6.23 2.41 24.74
N VAL A 384 5.47 3.51 24.62
CA VAL A 384 5.40 4.55 25.67
C VAL A 384 4.84 3.97 26.97
N LEU A 385 3.78 3.16 26.90
CA LEU A 385 3.20 2.49 28.06
C LEU A 385 4.17 1.45 28.64
N MET A 386 4.89 0.70 27.80
CA MET A 386 5.94 -0.20 28.24
C MET A 386 7.02 0.53 29.06
N TRP A 387 7.49 1.68 28.56
CA TRP A 387 8.51 2.47 29.23
C TRP A 387 7.99 3.10 30.52
N TYR A 388 6.81 3.73 30.48
CA TYR A 388 6.23 4.46 31.60
C TYR A 388 5.81 3.53 32.75
N HIS A 389 5.14 2.42 32.44
CA HIS A 389 4.70 1.44 33.44
C HIS A 389 5.77 0.39 33.76
N ARG A 390 6.92 0.41 33.08
CA ARG A 390 7.97 -0.62 33.17
C ARG A 390 7.43 -2.05 32.97
N ALA A 391 6.42 -2.18 32.11
CA ALA A 391 5.73 -3.43 31.84
C ALA A 391 5.92 -3.83 30.38
N TRP A 392 6.79 -4.81 30.15
CA TRP A 392 7.12 -5.30 28.79
C TRP A 392 5.93 -5.91 28.04
N LEU A 393 4.83 -6.25 28.73
CA LEU A 393 3.59 -6.76 28.13
C LEU A 393 2.96 -5.78 27.14
N TYR A 394 3.06 -4.47 27.37
CA TYR A 394 2.62 -3.49 26.37
C TYR A 394 3.48 -3.54 25.11
N GLY A 395 4.79 -3.77 25.27
CA GLY A 395 5.71 -4.01 24.16
C GLY A 395 5.41 -5.32 23.42
N ALA A 396 4.97 -6.36 24.14
CA ALA A 396 4.53 -7.62 23.55
C ALA A 396 3.25 -7.44 22.73
N ALA A 397 2.26 -6.74 23.28
CA ALA A 397 1.01 -6.43 22.58
C ALA A 397 1.27 -5.53 21.36
N ALA A 398 2.11 -4.51 21.50
CA ALA A 398 2.56 -3.65 20.41
C ALA A 398 3.28 -4.44 19.32
N SER A 399 4.21 -5.32 19.67
CA SER A 399 4.94 -6.13 18.70
C SER A 399 4.03 -7.14 18.00
N ALA A 400 3.10 -7.78 18.71
CA ALA A 400 2.12 -8.69 18.10
C ALA A 400 1.21 -7.96 17.11
N LEU A 401 0.71 -6.78 17.49
CA LEU A 401 -0.07 -5.91 16.61
C LEU A 401 0.74 -5.43 15.41
N GLY A 402 1.96 -4.94 15.63
CA GLY A 402 2.88 -4.48 14.59
C GLY A 402 3.19 -5.56 13.56
N ALA A 403 3.44 -6.79 14.04
CA ALA A 403 3.67 -7.95 13.18
C ALA A 403 2.42 -8.30 12.37
N ALA A 404 1.26 -8.44 13.03
CA ALA A 404 0.02 -8.83 12.36
C ALA A 404 -0.41 -7.79 11.31
N SER A 405 -0.43 -6.51 11.67
CA SER A 405 -0.89 -5.45 10.76
C SER A 405 0.05 -5.20 9.59
N LEU A 406 1.37 -5.18 9.81
CA LEU A 406 2.32 -4.99 8.70
C LEU A 406 2.44 -6.24 7.82
N MET A 407 2.29 -7.45 8.38
CA MET A 407 2.18 -8.67 7.59
C MET A 407 0.96 -8.59 6.67
N VAL A 408 -0.19 -8.13 7.18
CA VAL A 408 -1.38 -7.93 6.34
C VAL A 408 -1.12 -6.89 5.25
N ALA A 409 -0.53 -5.74 5.59
CA ALA A 409 -0.23 -4.67 4.65
C ALA A 409 0.79 -5.08 3.55
N ASN A 410 1.65 -6.07 3.82
CA ASN A 410 2.66 -6.55 2.87
C ASN A 410 2.22 -7.80 2.08
N THR A 411 1.31 -8.60 2.63
CA THR A 411 0.89 -9.89 2.04
C THR A 411 -0.40 -9.79 1.27
N PHE A 412 -1.36 -9.00 1.76
CA PHE A 412 -2.59 -8.74 1.03
C PHE A 412 -2.37 -7.57 0.09
N ASP A 413 -2.84 -7.71 -1.15
CA ASP A 413 -2.80 -6.64 -2.13
C ASP A 413 -3.86 -5.60 -1.77
N ILE A 414 -3.56 -4.78 -0.76
CA ILE A 414 -4.44 -3.69 -0.33
C ILE A 414 -4.51 -2.69 -1.50
N PRO A 415 -5.71 -2.41 -2.04
CA PRO A 415 -5.87 -1.42 -3.09
C PRO A 415 -5.18 -0.10 -2.73
N SER A 416 -4.54 0.54 -3.72
CA SER A 416 -3.87 1.84 -3.56
C SER A 416 -2.56 1.82 -2.73
N ALA A 417 -1.77 0.74 -2.81
CA ALA A 417 -0.39 0.75 -2.29
C ALA A 417 0.49 1.84 -2.95
N ASP A 418 0.17 2.23 -4.20
CA ASP A 418 0.78 3.36 -4.90
C ASP A 418 0.54 4.67 -4.11
N PRO A 419 1.62 5.41 -3.76
CA PRO A 419 1.52 6.71 -3.11
C PRO A 419 0.74 7.80 -3.89
N GLY A 420 0.45 7.60 -5.19
CA GLY A 420 -0.23 8.57 -6.06
C GLY A 420 -1.76 8.64 -5.92
N LYS A 421 -2.43 7.54 -5.53
CA LYS A 421 -3.90 7.55 -5.34
C LYS A 421 -4.25 8.25 -4.03
N VAL A 422 -4.74 9.48 -4.15
CA VAL A 422 -5.16 10.34 -3.03
C VAL A 422 -6.66 10.52 -3.07
N ALA A 423 -7.34 10.28 -1.95
CA ALA A 423 -8.69 10.78 -1.74
C ALA A 423 -8.66 12.32 -1.80
N GLY A 424 -9.09 12.91 -2.92
CA GLY A 424 -8.98 14.35 -3.20
C GLY A 424 -9.62 15.23 -2.11
N ILE A 425 -10.67 14.73 -1.45
CA ILE A 425 -11.38 15.45 -0.38
C ILE A 425 -10.56 15.58 0.92
N LEU A 426 -9.63 14.64 1.16
CA LEU A 426 -8.75 14.67 2.34
C LEU A 426 -7.64 15.72 2.20
N ALA A 427 -7.28 16.07 0.95
CA ALA A 427 -6.24 17.06 0.67
C ALA A 427 -6.71 18.51 0.84
N THR A 428 -8.03 18.76 0.82
CA THR A 428 -8.60 20.11 0.85
C THR A 428 -9.13 20.53 2.23
N SER A 429 -9.49 19.59 3.11
CA SER A 429 -10.10 19.90 4.42
C SER A 429 -9.21 19.61 5.62
N ARG A 430 -8.86 20.68 6.37
CA ARG A 430 -8.13 20.60 7.65
C ARG A 430 -8.87 19.80 8.72
N ILE A 431 -10.19 19.98 8.82
CA ILE A 431 -11.01 19.32 9.84
C ILE A 431 -11.06 17.82 9.58
N LEU A 432 -11.28 17.43 8.32
CA LEU A 432 -11.30 16.02 7.94
C LEU A 432 -9.94 15.35 8.21
N TYR A 433 -8.86 16.07 7.93
CA TYR A 433 -7.51 15.58 8.21
C TYR A 433 -7.27 15.33 9.71
N ILE A 434 -7.72 16.24 10.59
CA ILE A 434 -7.65 16.05 12.05
C ILE A 434 -8.56 14.89 12.50
N HIS A 435 -9.80 14.85 11.99
CA HIS A 435 -10.76 13.78 12.24
C HIS A 435 -10.15 12.41 11.96
N VAL A 436 -9.62 12.19 10.75
CA VAL A 436 -9.04 10.90 10.35
C VAL A 436 -7.90 10.52 11.28
N ASN A 437 -6.95 11.42 11.57
CA ASN A 437 -5.85 11.09 12.47
C ASN A 437 -6.32 10.68 13.88
N ILE A 438 -7.29 11.39 14.45
CA ILE A 438 -7.83 11.06 15.77
C ILE A 438 -8.52 9.70 15.76
N VAL A 439 -9.28 9.39 14.71
CA VAL A 439 -9.91 8.08 14.52
C VAL A 439 -8.86 6.98 14.35
N LEU A 440 -7.81 7.18 13.55
CA LEU A 440 -6.74 6.20 13.36
C LEU A 440 -5.97 5.92 14.66
N ILE A 441 -5.69 6.96 15.47
CA ILE A 441 -5.09 6.78 16.80
C ILE A 441 -6.02 5.95 17.69
N SER A 442 -7.33 6.25 17.68
CA SER A 442 -8.30 5.48 18.46
C SER A 442 -8.37 4.02 18.02
N TYR A 443 -8.43 3.74 16.72
CA TYR A 443 -8.43 2.38 16.19
C TYR A 443 -7.14 1.63 16.56
N GLY A 444 -6.00 2.32 16.56
CA GLY A 444 -4.74 1.77 17.05
C GLY A 444 -4.81 1.37 18.53
N LEU A 445 -5.43 2.17 19.38
CA LEU A 445 -5.65 1.86 20.80
C LEU A 445 -6.64 0.71 20.99
N ILE A 446 -7.74 0.66 20.22
CA ILE A 446 -8.69 -0.46 20.21
C ILE A 446 -7.95 -1.77 19.89
N ALA A 447 -7.11 -1.75 18.86
CA ALA A 447 -6.29 -2.89 18.46
C ALA A 447 -5.25 -3.27 19.53
N LEU A 448 -4.56 -2.30 20.14
CA LEU A 448 -3.65 -2.57 21.25
C LEU A 448 -4.39 -3.20 22.46
N GLY A 449 -5.56 -2.66 22.80
CA GLY A 449 -6.42 -3.18 23.87
C GLY A 449 -6.90 -4.60 23.61
N PHE A 450 -7.18 -4.97 22.35
CA PHE A 450 -7.47 -6.34 21.95
C PHE A 450 -6.32 -7.30 22.28
N PHE A 451 -5.08 -6.98 21.89
CA PHE A 451 -3.93 -7.85 22.20
C PHE A 451 -3.65 -7.95 23.70
N VAL A 452 -3.79 -6.86 24.46
CA VAL A 452 -3.71 -6.91 25.94
C VAL A 452 -4.81 -7.80 26.52
N SER A 453 -6.03 -7.72 25.98
CA SER A 453 -7.16 -8.55 26.40
C SER A 453 -6.93 -10.04 26.08
N LEU A 454 -6.29 -10.37 24.95
CA LEU A 454 -5.90 -11.75 24.66
C LEU A 454 -4.90 -12.28 25.70
N PHE A 455 -3.96 -11.46 26.17
CA PHE A 455 -3.07 -11.85 27.28
C PHE A 455 -3.83 -12.05 28.59
N TYR A 456 -4.80 -11.18 28.89
CA TYR A 456 -5.67 -11.35 30.06
C TYR A 456 -6.42 -12.69 30.00
N LEU A 457 -7.08 -12.97 28.88
CA LEU A 457 -7.86 -14.20 28.68
C LEU A 457 -6.96 -15.44 28.72
N ALA A 458 -5.79 -15.39 28.08
CA ALA A 458 -4.80 -16.46 28.16
C ALA A 458 -4.37 -16.72 29.61
N THR A 459 -4.07 -15.68 30.37
CA THR A 459 -3.71 -15.77 31.81
C THR A 459 -4.87 -16.31 32.66
N HIS A 460 -6.10 -15.95 32.30
CA HIS A 460 -7.30 -16.36 33.03
C HIS A 460 -7.63 -17.85 32.80
N TYR A 461 -7.53 -18.34 31.56
CA TYR A 461 -7.90 -19.71 31.20
C TYR A 461 -6.74 -20.72 31.30
N LEU A 462 -5.50 -20.31 30.99
CA LEU A 462 -4.34 -21.21 31.07
C LEU A 462 -3.88 -21.33 32.53
N ARG A 463 -3.97 -22.54 33.10
CA ARG A 463 -3.68 -22.82 34.53
C ARG A 463 -2.24 -23.31 34.81
N GLY A 464 -1.29 -23.09 33.91
CA GLY A 464 0.09 -23.59 34.04
C GLY A 464 0.92 -22.85 35.10
N GLN A 465 1.37 -23.53 36.15
CA GLN A 465 1.97 -22.91 37.35
C GLN A 465 3.36 -22.29 37.14
N THR A 466 4.14 -22.74 36.15
CA THR A 466 5.54 -22.33 35.95
C THR A 466 5.69 -21.09 35.08
N SER A 467 4.87 -20.94 34.03
CA SER A 467 4.88 -19.78 33.13
C SER A 467 4.35 -18.51 33.81
N LEU A 468 3.27 -18.67 34.59
CA LEU A 468 2.59 -17.58 35.30
C LEU A 468 3.46 -16.96 36.42
N ARG A 469 4.31 -17.78 37.05
CA ARG A 469 5.24 -17.37 38.11
C ARG A 469 6.35 -16.43 37.64
N VAL A 470 6.57 -16.30 36.34
CA VAL A 470 7.65 -15.45 35.83
C VAL A 470 7.12 -14.36 34.89
N ALA A 471 5.98 -14.60 34.23
CA ALA A 471 5.17 -13.53 33.64
C ALA A 471 4.82 -12.46 34.68
N ALA A 472 4.42 -12.86 35.89
CA ALA A 472 4.18 -11.91 36.99
C ALA A 472 5.47 -11.23 37.51
N ALA A 473 6.64 -11.89 37.43
CA ALA A 473 7.93 -11.34 37.88
C ALA A 473 8.40 -10.22 36.95
N GLY A 474 8.16 -10.41 35.65
CA GLY A 474 8.46 -9.41 34.63
C GLY A 474 7.54 -8.19 34.63
N VAL A 475 6.40 -8.21 35.33
CA VAL A 475 5.53 -7.03 35.54
C VAL A 475 5.89 -6.29 36.84
N GLY A 476 6.92 -6.75 37.56
CA GLY A 476 7.30 -6.21 38.87
C GLY A 476 6.36 -6.64 39.99
N ALA A 477 5.59 -7.71 39.78
CA ALA A 477 4.50 -8.14 40.67
C ALA A 477 4.85 -9.34 41.57
N ILE A 478 6.12 -9.72 41.71
CA ILE A 478 6.50 -10.80 42.63
C ILE A 478 7.77 -10.50 43.41
N ASP A 479 7.64 -10.63 44.72
CA ASP A 479 8.71 -10.89 45.67
C ASP A 479 9.09 -12.39 45.58
N GLU A 480 10.36 -12.74 45.76
CA GLU A 480 10.88 -14.12 45.59
C GLU A 480 10.16 -15.13 46.52
N ASN A 481 9.48 -14.63 47.55
CA ASN A 481 8.71 -15.38 48.54
C ASN A 481 7.22 -15.62 48.19
N ASP A 482 6.69 -15.13 47.07
CA ASP A 482 5.25 -15.15 46.80
C ASP A 482 4.74 -16.43 46.08
N THR A 483 3.51 -16.85 46.39
CA THR A 483 2.92 -18.07 45.84
C THR A 483 2.48 -17.90 44.37
N PRO A 484 2.43 -18.98 43.56
CA PRO A 484 2.00 -18.89 42.14
C PRO A 484 0.62 -18.27 41.97
N ALA A 485 -0.28 -18.50 42.94
CA ALA A 485 -1.63 -17.96 42.94
C ALA A 485 -1.65 -16.44 43.13
N LYS A 486 -0.77 -15.89 43.97
CA LYS A 486 -0.63 -14.44 44.16
C LYS A 486 -0.02 -13.76 42.94
N GLY A 487 1.03 -14.34 42.35
CA GLY A 487 1.63 -13.82 41.11
C GLY A 487 0.62 -13.74 39.96
N ARG A 488 -0.20 -14.79 39.77
CA ARG A 488 -1.28 -14.78 38.77
C ARG A 488 -2.31 -13.68 39.03
N GLN A 489 -2.74 -13.48 40.27
CA GLN A 489 -3.71 -12.43 40.61
C GLN A 489 -3.13 -11.04 40.39
N GLY A 490 -1.84 -10.83 40.71
CA GLY A 490 -1.12 -9.60 40.40
C GLY A 490 -1.10 -9.31 38.90
N LEU A 491 -0.67 -10.28 38.09
CA LEU A 491 -0.65 -10.16 36.63
C LEU A 491 -2.03 -9.87 36.02
N LEU A 492 -3.09 -10.56 36.48
CA LEU A 492 -4.45 -10.28 36.01
C LEU A 492 -4.90 -8.87 36.39
N ARG A 493 -4.53 -8.37 37.58
CA ARG A 493 -4.82 -7.01 38.01
C ARG A 493 -4.11 -5.99 37.13
N ASP A 494 -2.85 -6.22 36.82
CA ASP A 494 -2.04 -5.30 36.01
C ASP A 494 -2.52 -5.30 34.55
N LEU A 495 -2.91 -6.46 34.00
CA LEU A 495 -3.54 -6.56 32.69
C LEU A 495 -4.92 -5.87 32.65
N ASP A 496 -5.76 -6.00 33.69
CA ASP A 496 -7.04 -5.26 33.76
C ASP A 496 -6.81 -3.74 33.82
N GLN A 497 -5.84 -3.26 34.62
CA GLN A 497 -5.50 -1.85 34.70
C GLN A 497 -4.99 -1.31 33.36
N ALA A 498 -4.08 -2.06 32.73
CA ALA A 498 -3.53 -1.76 31.42
C ALA A 498 -4.62 -1.65 30.37
N GLN A 499 -5.49 -2.65 30.34
CA GLN A 499 -6.60 -2.71 29.42
C GLN A 499 -7.56 -1.53 29.65
N LEU A 500 -7.94 -1.23 30.90
CA LEU A 500 -8.84 -0.13 31.20
C LEU A 500 -8.28 1.22 30.72
N LEU A 501 -6.97 1.46 30.92
CA LEU A 501 -6.33 2.68 30.48
C LEU A 501 -6.44 2.85 28.95
N VAL A 502 -6.12 1.79 28.21
CA VAL A 502 -6.17 1.81 26.74
C VAL A 502 -7.61 1.95 26.24
N LEU A 503 -8.57 1.23 26.82
CA LEU A 503 -9.99 1.30 26.49
C LEU A 503 -10.57 2.71 26.72
N GLN A 504 -10.21 3.37 27.82
CA GLN A 504 -10.66 4.73 28.13
C GLN A 504 -10.11 5.75 27.14
N LEU A 505 -8.82 5.65 26.79
CA LEU A 505 -8.22 6.53 25.78
C LEU A 505 -8.87 6.32 24.40
N ALA A 506 -9.08 5.07 23.99
CA ALA A 506 -9.78 4.73 22.76
C ALA A 506 -11.20 5.31 22.73
N PHE A 507 -11.97 5.16 23.81
CA PHE A 507 -13.33 5.68 23.95
C PHE A 507 -13.39 7.20 23.74
N TRP A 508 -12.52 7.95 24.43
CA TRP A 508 -12.51 9.42 24.32
C TRP A 508 -12.07 9.89 22.95
N LEU A 509 -11.01 9.30 22.39
CA LEU A 509 -10.53 9.68 21.06
C LEU A 509 -11.52 9.29 19.96
N LEU A 510 -12.18 8.13 20.05
CA LEU A 510 -13.22 7.76 19.10
C LEU A 510 -14.40 8.73 19.17
N GLY A 511 -14.84 9.09 20.38
CA GLY A 511 -15.93 10.05 20.57
C GLY A 511 -15.60 11.42 19.98
N VAL A 512 -14.41 11.96 20.26
CA VAL A 512 -13.94 13.22 19.65
C VAL A 512 -13.84 13.08 18.12
N GLY A 513 -13.34 11.96 17.63
CA GLY A 513 -13.30 11.63 16.21
C GLY A 513 -14.69 11.70 15.58
N ILE A 514 -15.68 10.98 16.13
CA ILE A 514 -17.06 10.97 15.64
C ILE A 514 -17.65 12.39 15.60
N LEU A 515 -17.45 13.19 16.65
CA LEU A 515 -17.92 14.58 16.70
C LEU A 515 -17.27 15.48 15.64
N LEU A 516 -15.95 15.35 15.44
CA LEU A 516 -15.24 16.09 14.38
C LEU A 516 -15.68 15.65 12.98
N GLY A 517 -16.01 14.37 12.81
CA GLY A 517 -16.55 13.83 11.56
C GLY A 517 -17.92 14.39 11.26
N ALA A 518 -18.81 14.41 12.26
CA ALA A 518 -20.14 15.03 12.16
C ALA A 518 -20.06 16.53 11.83
N TYR A 519 -19.15 17.26 12.48
CA TYR A 519 -18.91 18.68 12.19
C TYR A 519 -18.42 18.90 10.75
N TRP A 520 -17.49 18.05 10.27
CA TRP A 520 -17.03 18.12 8.89
C TRP A 520 -18.15 17.77 7.90
N ALA A 521 -18.95 16.75 8.18
CA ALA A 521 -20.06 16.32 7.33
C ALA A 521 -21.10 17.45 7.14
N ASP A 522 -21.38 18.22 8.19
CA ASP A 522 -22.25 19.39 8.10
C ASP A 522 -21.70 20.43 7.12
N HIS A 523 -20.39 20.70 7.20
CA HIS A 523 -19.72 21.63 6.30
C HIS A 523 -19.61 21.13 4.86
N ALA A 524 -19.46 19.82 4.65
CA ALA A 524 -19.24 19.22 3.33
C ALA A 524 -20.54 18.86 2.60
N TRP A 525 -21.55 18.36 3.31
CA TRP A 525 -22.78 17.79 2.76
C TRP A 525 -24.06 18.49 3.25
N GLY A 526 -23.94 19.53 4.09
CA GLY A 526 -25.08 20.29 4.62
C GLY A 526 -25.89 19.53 5.68
N ARG A 527 -25.34 18.44 6.25
CA ARG A 527 -25.95 17.69 7.36
C ARG A 527 -24.88 17.07 8.26
N TRP A 528 -25.12 17.10 9.57
CA TRP A 528 -24.17 16.61 10.57
C TRP A 528 -24.13 15.08 10.73
N TRP A 529 -25.15 14.34 10.25
CA TRP A 529 -25.20 12.87 10.31
C TRP A 529 -26.15 12.32 9.23
N ALA A 530 -25.75 11.24 8.56
CA ALA A 530 -26.48 10.61 7.46
C ALA A 530 -26.88 9.16 7.73
N TRP A 531 -26.51 8.58 8.88
CA TRP A 531 -26.71 7.16 9.19
C TRP A 531 -26.11 6.23 8.13
N ASP A 532 -25.04 6.66 7.47
CA ASP A 532 -24.36 5.79 6.53
C ASP A 532 -23.72 4.62 7.30
N PRO A 533 -23.36 3.52 6.60
CA PRO A 533 -22.74 2.39 7.25
C PRO A 533 -21.51 2.76 8.10
N LYS A 534 -20.63 3.66 7.66
CA LYS A 534 -19.44 4.01 8.45
C LYS A 534 -19.79 4.77 9.72
N GLU A 535 -20.65 5.79 9.63
CA GLU A 535 -21.16 6.53 10.79
C GLU A 535 -21.82 5.59 11.81
N THR A 536 -22.70 4.70 11.33
CA THR A 536 -23.45 3.76 12.18
C THR A 536 -22.52 2.79 12.89
N TRP A 537 -21.58 2.16 12.17
CA TRP A 537 -20.65 1.19 12.78
C TRP A 537 -19.62 1.84 13.69
N ALA A 538 -19.22 3.09 13.43
CA ALA A 538 -18.39 3.87 14.36
C ALA A 538 -19.14 4.15 15.67
N LEU A 539 -20.42 4.52 15.60
CA LEU A 539 -21.27 4.74 16.78
C LEU A 539 -21.48 3.44 17.59
N ILE A 540 -21.76 2.31 16.92
CA ILE A 540 -21.88 1.00 17.58
C ILE A 540 -20.58 0.64 18.31
N THR A 541 -19.43 0.84 17.65
CA THR A 541 -18.12 0.62 18.27
C THR A 541 -17.97 1.47 19.53
N TRP A 542 -18.27 2.77 19.44
CA TRP A 542 -18.20 3.69 20.58
C TRP A 542 -19.09 3.25 21.75
N ILE A 543 -20.31 2.80 21.48
CA ILE A 543 -21.24 2.27 22.49
C ILE A 543 -20.71 0.98 23.15
N ILE A 544 -20.11 0.06 22.39
CA ILE A 544 -19.52 -1.16 22.97
C ILE A 544 -18.43 -0.81 23.98
N TYR A 545 -17.58 0.17 23.67
CA TYR A 545 -16.54 0.63 24.59
C TYR A 545 -17.12 1.39 25.79
N LEU A 546 -18.19 2.16 25.60
CA LEU A 546 -18.95 2.76 26.70
C LEU A 546 -19.46 1.67 27.65
N ILE A 547 -20.09 0.62 27.12
CA ILE A 547 -20.59 -0.53 27.87
C ILE A 547 -19.43 -1.23 28.57
N ALA A 548 -18.29 -1.45 27.91
CA ALA A 548 -17.11 -2.06 28.54
C ALA A 548 -16.63 -1.29 29.77
N ILE A 549 -16.61 0.05 29.69
CA ILE A 549 -16.17 0.93 30.78
C ILE A 549 -17.20 0.97 31.93
N HIS A 550 -18.49 0.82 31.66
CA HIS A 550 -19.56 0.94 32.68
C HIS A 550 -20.00 -0.40 33.27
N ALA A 551 -20.10 -1.45 32.46
CA ALA A 551 -20.54 -2.79 32.89
C ALA A 551 -19.65 -3.34 34.01
N ARG A 552 -18.37 -2.97 34.04
CA ARG A 552 -17.43 -3.35 35.11
C ARG A 552 -17.84 -2.89 36.51
N PHE A 553 -18.71 -1.89 36.66
CA PHE A 553 -19.17 -1.46 37.99
C PHE A 553 -20.19 -2.43 38.60
N GLY A 554 -20.95 -3.17 37.78
CA GLY A 554 -22.04 -4.06 38.22
C GLY A 554 -21.70 -5.55 38.23
N VAL A 555 -20.48 -5.95 37.87
CA VAL A 555 -20.10 -7.37 37.71
C VAL A 555 -18.98 -7.78 38.68
N LYS A 556 -18.98 -9.05 39.07
CA LYS A 556 -18.00 -9.65 39.98
C LYS A 556 -16.62 -9.79 39.31
N ASP A 557 -16.56 -10.39 38.12
CA ASP A 557 -15.32 -10.58 37.35
C ASP A 557 -15.11 -9.46 36.34
N ARG A 558 -14.78 -8.28 36.86
CA ARG A 558 -14.63 -7.02 36.10
C ARG A 558 -13.68 -7.15 34.92
N GLY A 559 -12.47 -7.68 35.16
CA GLY A 559 -11.45 -7.85 34.13
C GLY A 559 -11.82 -8.83 33.03
N LEU A 560 -12.59 -9.88 33.36
CA LEU A 560 -13.03 -10.88 32.37
C LEU A 560 -14.07 -10.27 31.42
N VAL A 561 -15.03 -9.53 31.97
CA VAL A 561 -16.07 -8.86 31.20
C VAL A 561 -15.46 -7.79 30.29
N THR A 562 -14.56 -6.96 30.80
CA THR A 562 -13.86 -5.96 29.97
C THR A 562 -13.04 -6.63 28.88
N ALA A 563 -12.29 -7.70 29.18
CA ALA A 563 -11.48 -8.44 28.19
C ALA A 563 -12.31 -8.95 27.01
N TRP A 564 -13.45 -9.60 27.28
CA TRP A 564 -14.33 -10.07 26.20
C TRP A 564 -14.98 -8.92 25.43
N LEU A 565 -15.44 -7.86 26.11
CA LEU A 565 -16.02 -6.70 25.44
C LEU A 565 -14.98 -5.96 24.58
N SER A 566 -13.71 -5.93 24.98
CA SER A 566 -12.62 -5.41 24.15
C SER A 566 -12.40 -6.25 22.89
N VAL A 567 -12.54 -7.58 22.99
CA VAL A 567 -12.44 -8.48 21.83
C VAL A 567 -13.60 -8.24 20.86
N VAL A 568 -14.83 -8.19 21.37
CA VAL A 568 -16.02 -7.90 20.56
C VAL A 568 -15.91 -6.51 19.93
N GLY A 569 -15.53 -5.50 20.70
CA GLY A 569 -15.35 -4.13 20.23
C GLY A 569 -14.31 -4.02 19.11
N PHE A 570 -13.20 -4.75 19.20
CA PHE A 570 -12.21 -4.81 18.12
C PHE A 570 -12.76 -5.45 16.84
N VAL A 571 -13.51 -6.55 16.95
CA VAL A 571 -14.13 -7.19 15.77
C VAL A 571 -15.13 -6.26 15.09
N VAL A 572 -15.94 -5.53 15.87
CA VAL A 572 -16.91 -4.55 15.35
C VAL A 572 -16.18 -3.35 14.72
N MET A 573 -15.11 -2.85 15.35
CA MET A 573 -14.27 -1.81 14.75
C MET A 573 -13.66 -2.27 13.43
N LEU A 574 -13.15 -3.50 13.36
CA LEU A 574 -12.57 -4.07 12.13
C LEU A 574 -13.59 -4.18 11.01
N TRP A 575 -14.84 -4.51 11.34
CA TRP A 575 -15.95 -4.45 10.39
C TRP A 575 -16.22 -3.01 9.90
N CYS A 576 -16.22 -2.02 10.79
CA CYS A 576 -16.34 -0.61 10.40
C CYS A 576 -15.20 -0.15 9.48
N TYR A 577 -13.96 -0.50 9.84
CA TYR A 577 -12.75 -0.04 9.18
C TYR A 577 -12.52 -0.70 7.81
N TRP A 578 -12.82 -2.00 7.70
CA TRP A 578 -12.54 -2.78 6.49
C TRP A 578 -13.79 -3.38 5.84
N GLY A 579 -14.69 -3.97 6.64
CA GLY A 579 -15.88 -4.67 6.15
C GLY A 579 -16.84 -3.77 5.36
N VAL A 580 -17.09 -2.56 5.86
CA VAL A 580 -17.98 -1.59 5.20
C VAL A 580 -17.46 -1.20 3.80
N ASN A 581 -16.16 -0.96 3.65
CA ASN A 581 -15.55 -0.55 2.37
C ASN A 581 -15.70 -1.60 1.26
N MET A 582 -15.71 -2.89 1.62
CA MET A 582 -15.72 -3.98 0.65
C MET A 582 -17.14 -4.43 0.25
N LEU A 583 -18.16 -4.12 1.06
CA LEU A 583 -19.49 -4.75 0.95
C LEU A 583 -20.66 -3.78 0.88
N LEU A 584 -20.49 -2.50 1.26
CA LEU A 584 -21.57 -1.52 1.30
C LEU A 584 -21.18 -0.25 0.55
N ALA A 585 -22.02 0.18 -0.40
CA ALA A 585 -21.87 1.47 -1.05
C ALA A 585 -22.21 2.60 -0.06
N GLY A 586 -21.40 3.66 -0.02
CA GLY A 586 -21.63 4.81 0.86
C GLY A 586 -20.83 6.04 0.45
N LEU A 587 -21.17 7.21 1.02
CA LEU A 587 -20.55 8.53 0.77
C LEU A 587 -19.05 8.60 1.08
N HIS A 588 -18.52 7.52 1.67
CA HIS A 588 -17.12 7.36 2.05
C HIS A 588 -16.35 6.40 1.11
N SER A 589 -16.80 6.21 -0.14
CA SER A 589 -16.18 5.33 -1.14
C SER A 589 -14.84 5.82 -1.70
N TYR A 590 -14.27 6.91 -1.16
CA TYR A 590 -12.98 7.46 -1.55
C TYR A 590 -11.75 6.66 -1.04
N ALA A 591 -11.94 5.52 -0.36
CA ALA A 591 -10.90 4.77 0.37
C ALA A 591 -10.20 3.68 -0.47
#